data_AF-A0A7W2HY38-F1
#
_entry.id   AF-A0A7W2HY38-F1
#
_cell.length_a   1.000
_cell.length_b   1.000
_cell.length_c   1.000
_cell.angle_alpha   90.00
_cell.angle_beta   90.00
_cell.angle_gamma   90.00
#
_symmetry.space_group_name_H-M   'P 1'
#
loop_
_entity.id
_entity.type
_entity.pdbx_description
1 polymer ?
#
loop_
_entity_poly.entity_id
_entity_poly.type
_entity_poly.pdbx_seq_one_letter_code
_entity_poly.pdbx_strand_id
1 'polypeptide(L)'
;MTAARHPLFPPHRNRQGLVAVALLVGVTAVWGSTFLVIQDATDTMPVLDFMAARFTVGALVLAALRPRRIMSLDRAGWAGGAALGIALGTAYTLQVFGLRHTSATISAFVTGMFVVFTPLLAALVLRRRVTPAAWAGTGLAFAGLALLTLNGLRVGTGELLTLGCALGIALQILGTDTWAAGRDPYALAFAQMATVAVAASLAALPGGLSLLPPDRAAWFGVVWTGVFATAAALVVQTWAQTRLSPVRVAVVLTLEPAFAALVGMFAGDVLSARQVIGSLLVLLAMLLVELRSTSATGPRTGPRTGTGTGTDRRTEPAAVPRLAPSSTP
;
A
#
# COMPACT_ATOMS: atom_id res chain seq x y z
N MET A 1 14.58 -15.47 46.41
CA MET A 1 13.48 -14.57 45.99
C MET A 1 14.11 -13.34 45.35
N THR A 2 14.29 -13.37 44.03
CA THR A 2 14.92 -12.28 43.27
C THR A 2 13.92 -11.88 42.21
N ALA A 3 13.24 -10.75 42.43
CA ALA A 3 12.20 -10.25 41.55
C ALA A 3 12.82 -9.83 40.20
N ALA A 4 12.57 -10.62 39.16
CA ALA A 4 12.88 -10.25 37.79
C ALA A 4 12.02 -9.05 37.39
N ARG A 5 12.66 -7.89 37.19
CA ARG A 5 12.03 -6.72 36.58
C ARG A 5 11.73 -7.05 35.12
N HIS A 6 10.48 -7.43 34.83
CA HIS A 6 9.96 -7.48 33.48
C HIS A 6 9.97 -6.06 32.90
N PRO A 7 10.65 -5.80 31.76
CA PRO A 7 10.50 -4.50 31.11
C PRO A 7 9.07 -4.38 30.57
N LEU A 8 8.31 -3.43 31.14
CA LEU A 8 6.86 -3.28 30.96
C LEU A 8 6.45 -2.71 29.59
N PHE A 9 7.40 -2.43 28.69
CA PHE A 9 7.12 -1.98 27.32
C PHE A 9 8.24 -2.43 26.37
N PRO A 10 7.95 -3.11 25.24
CA PRO A 10 8.87 -3.19 24.11
C PRO A 10 8.82 -1.85 23.32
N PRO A 11 9.83 -0.95 23.41
CA PRO A 11 9.65 0.45 23.03
C PRO A 11 9.69 0.75 21.52
N HIS A 12 10.13 -0.21 20.68
CA HIS A 12 10.50 0.13 19.30
C HIS A 12 9.46 -0.24 18.23
N ARG A 13 8.58 -1.21 18.49
CA ARG A 13 7.65 -1.74 17.47
C ARG A 13 6.39 -0.89 17.29
N ASN A 14 5.91 -0.22 18.36
CA ASN A 14 4.70 0.60 18.31
C ASN A 14 4.94 1.95 17.61
N ARG A 15 6.10 2.59 17.84
CA ARG A 15 6.44 3.88 17.20
C ARG A 15 6.58 3.79 15.69
N GLN A 16 7.19 2.72 15.17
CA GLN A 16 7.33 2.54 13.73
C GLN A 16 5.98 2.28 13.03
N GLY A 17 5.05 1.61 13.69
CA GLY A 17 3.68 1.45 13.18
C GLY A 17 2.94 2.78 13.08
N LEU A 18 3.01 3.61 14.12
CA LEU A 18 2.42 4.96 14.11
C LEU A 18 3.03 5.85 13.02
N VAL A 19 4.35 5.81 12.84
CA VAL A 19 5.02 6.54 11.76
C VAL A 19 4.55 6.05 10.39
N ALA A 20 4.40 4.74 10.19
CA ALA A 20 3.86 4.18 8.95
C ALA A 20 2.44 4.65 8.66
N VAL A 21 1.57 4.67 9.68
CA VAL A 21 0.22 5.22 9.55
C VAL A 21 0.26 6.70 9.19
N ALA A 22 1.02 7.52 9.93
CA ALA A 22 1.11 8.96 9.68
C ALA A 22 1.63 9.29 8.27
N LEU A 23 2.64 8.55 7.79
CA LEU A 23 3.15 8.72 6.43
C LEU A 23 2.12 8.28 5.38
N LEU A 24 1.37 7.20 5.61
CA LEU A 24 0.28 6.79 4.72
C LEU A 24 -0.86 7.81 4.69
N VAL A 25 -1.18 8.46 5.81
CA VAL A 25 -2.12 9.59 5.85
C VAL A 25 -1.61 10.78 5.02
N GLY A 26 -0.31 11.06 5.06
CA GLY A 26 0.30 12.05 4.17
C GLY A 26 0.17 11.68 2.69
N VAL A 27 0.34 10.39 2.37
CA VAL A 27 0.14 9.87 0.99
C VAL A 27 -1.30 10.05 0.53
N THR A 28 -2.29 9.75 1.37
CA THR A 28 -3.70 9.94 0.98
C THR A 28 -4.07 11.40 0.78
N ALA A 29 -3.46 12.32 1.53
CA ALA A 29 -3.63 13.76 1.29
C ALA A 29 -3.10 14.18 -0.08
N VAL A 30 -1.95 13.65 -0.50
CA VAL A 30 -1.42 13.88 -1.86
C VAL A 30 -2.36 13.27 -2.89
N TRP A 31 -2.76 12.01 -2.74
CA TRP A 31 -3.63 11.31 -3.70
C TRP A 31 -4.99 11.98 -3.88
N GLY A 32 -5.58 12.52 -2.81
CA GLY A 32 -6.85 13.24 -2.87
C GLY A 32 -6.83 14.46 -3.82
N SER A 33 -5.66 15.04 -4.08
CA SER A 33 -5.50 16.14 -5.06
C SER A 33 -5.32 15.68 -6.51
N THR A 34 -5.04 14.40 -6.75
CA THR A 34 -4.52 13.95 -8.05
C THR A 34 -5.57 13.72 -9.12
N PHE A 35 -6.82 13.42 -8.77
CA PHE A 35 -7.85 13.13 -9.78
C PHE A 35 -8.08 14.31 -10.72
N LEU A 36 -8.18 15.53 -10.18
CA LEU A 36 -8.32 16.76 -10.98
C LEU A 36 -7.08 16.99 -11.84
N VAL A 37 -5.90 16.87 -11.24
CA VAL A 37 -4.61 17.06 -11.91
C VAL A 37 -4.41 16.07 -13.07
N ILE A 38 -4.85 14.81 -12.89
CA ILE A 38 -4.78 13.79 -13.93
C ILE A 38 -5.77 14.10 -15.04
N GLN A 39 -7.01 14.49 -14.69
CA GLN A 39 -8.03 14.82 -15.67
C GLN A 39 -7.57 15.96 -16.59
N ASP A 40 -7.12 17.08 -16.02
CA ASP A 40 -6.58 18.23 -16.76
C ASP A 40 -5.40 17.85 -17.67
N ALA A 41 -4.48 17.01 -17.19
CA ALA A 41 -3.33 16.57 -17.98
C ALA A 41 -3.75 15.64 -19.14
N THR A 42 -4.79 14.82 -18.96
CA THR A 42 -5.24 13.87 -19.98
C THR A 42 -6.19 14.46 -21.02
N ASP A 43 -6.58 15.72 -20.86
CA ASP A 43 -7.30 16.47 -21.89
C ASP A 43 -6.39 16.88 -23.05
N THR A 44 -5.09 17.06 -22.79
CA THR A 44 -4.10 17.45 -23.81
C THR A 44 -3.07 16.36 -24.12
N MET A 45 -3.02 15.29 -23.33
CA MET A 45 -2.06 14.19 -23.49
C MET A 45 -2.76 12.82 -23.53
N PRO A 46 -2.39 11.91 -24.46
CA PRO A 46 -2.92 10.55 -24.46
C PRO A 46 -2.66 9.82 -23.13
N VAL A 47 -3.60 8.97 -22.70
CA VAL A 47 -3.55 8.27 -21.41
C VAL A 47 -2.27 7.44 -21.24
N LEU A 48 -1.88 6.67 -22.27
CA LEU A 48 -0.71 5.80 -22.20
C LEU A 48 0.60 6.60 -22.18
N ASP A 49 0.65 7.71 -22.91
CA ASP A 49 1.78 8.65 -22.91
C ASP A 49 1.94 9.31 -21.53
N PHE A 50 0.84 9.80 -20.95
CA PHE A 50 0.83 10.37 -19.60
C PHE A 50 1.31 9.35 -18.55
N MET A 51 0.83 8.11 -18.65
CA MET A 51 1.27 7.00 -17.80
C MET A 51 2.76 6.70 -17.98
N ALA A 52 3.23 6.59 -19.22
CA ALA A 52 4.64 6.37 -19.52
C ALA A 52 5.52 7.50 -18.96
N ALA A 53 5.14 8.76 -19.18
CA ALA A 53 5.87 9.93 -18.73
C ALA A 53 5.96 10.00 -17.20
N ARG A 54 4.83 9.93 -16.48
CA ARG A 54 4.82 10.08 -15.00
C ARG A 54 5.60 8.97 -14.30
N PHE A 55 5.48 7.73 -14.77
CA PHE A 55 6.19 6.60 -14.18
C PHE A 55 7.67 6.61 -14.53
N THR A 56 8.04 7.09 -15.73
CA THR A 56 9.44 7.33 -16.10
C THR A 56 10.06 8.39 -15.19
N VAL A 57 9.41 9.53 -15.01
CA VAL A 57 9.89 10.60 -14.11
C VAL A 57 10.08 10.07 -12.70
N GLY A 58 9.09 9.37 -12.15
CA GLY A 58 9.20 8.82 -10.81
C GLY A 58 10.29 7.75 -10.66
N ALA A 59 10.45 6.85 -11.64
CA ALA A 59 11.52 5.87 -11.64
C ALA A 59 12.91 6.54 -11.72
N LEU A 60 13.08 7.54 -12.58
CA LEU A 60 14.32 8.31 -12.70
C LEU A 60 14.66 9.03 -11.40
N VAL A 61 13.68 9.62 -10.72
CA VAL A 61 13.90 10.26 -9.40
C VAL A 61 14.39 9.24 -8.38
N LEU A 62 13.78 8.05 -8.30
CA LEU A 62 14.25 7.02 -7.37
C LEU A 62 15.65 6.50 -7.73
N ALA A 63 15.94 6.32 -9.03
CA ALA A 63 17.26 5.93 -9.50
C ALA A 63 18.33 6.97 -9.17
N ALA A 64 18.03 8.26 -9.36
CA ALA A 64 18.95 9.36 -9.08
C ALA A 64 19.23 9.53 -7.58
N LEU A 65 18.20 9.42 -6.73
CA LEU A 65 18.34 9.64 -5.28
C LEU A 65 19.13 8.53 -4.58
N ARG A 66 18.91 7.25 -4.95
CA ARG A 66 19.60 6.10 -4.32
C ARG A 66 19.91 4.98 -5.33
N PRO A 67 20.85 5.20 -6.27
CA PRO A 67 21.14 4.26 -7.36
C PRO A 67 21.64 2.89 -6.87
N ARG A 68 22.36 2.84 -5.75
CA ARG A 68 22.84 1.57 -5.18
C ARG A 68 21.73 0.73 -4.57
N ARG A 69 20.67 1.37 -4.06
CA ARG A 69 19.55 0.68 -3.41
C ARG A 69 18.65 -0.01 -4.43
N ILE A 70 18.43 0.60 -5.59
CA ILE A 70 17.56 0.00 -6.62
C ILE A 70 18.09 -1.33 -7.17
N MET A 71 19.39 -1.60 -7.03
CA MET A 71 20.03 -2.85 -7.45
C MET A 71 20.10 -3.91 -6.35
N SER A 72 19.46 -3.69 -5.19
CA SER A 72 19.57 -4.61 -4.05
C SER A 72 18.63 -5.82 -4.12
N LEU A 73 17.80 -5.93 -5.15
CA LEU A 73 16.86 -7.05 -5.31
C LEU A 73 17.55 -8.27 -5.91
N ASP A 74 17.18 -9.44 -5.40
CA ASP A 74 17.45 -10.73 -6.03
C ASP A 74 16.57 -10.92 -7.27
N ARG A 75 16.85 -11.96 -8.07
CA ARG A 75 16.07 -12.29 -9.28
C ARG A 75 14.58 -12.48 -8.98
N ALA A 76 14.26 -13.12 -7.86
CA ALA A 76 12.88 -13.29 -7.43
C ALA A 76 12.25 -11.94 -7.05
N GLY A 77 12.97 -11.06 -6.37
CA GLY A 77 12.52 -9.70 -6.06
C GLY A 77 12.23 -8.86 -7.30
N TRP A 78 13.07 -8.94 -8.33
CA TRP A 78 12.82 -8.30 -9.62
C TRP A 78 11.59 -8.86 -10.34
N ALA A 79 11.43 -10.19 -10.36
CA ALA A 79 10.25 -10.82 -10.94
C ALA A 79 8.96 -10.43 -10.19
N GLY A 80 9.01 -10.40 -8.85
CA GLY A 80 7.91 -9.93 -8.01
C GLY A 80 7.59 -8.46 -8.24
N GLY A 81 8.61 -7.60 -8.29
CA GLY A 81 8.46 -6.18 -8.61
C GLY A 81 7.85 -5.94 -9.99
N ALA A 82 8.23 -6.74 -10.98
CA ALA A 82 7.65 -6.69 -12.32
C ALA A 82 6.18 -7.14 -12.33
N ALA A 83 5.86 -8.26 -11.69
CA ALA A 83 4.47 -8.72 -11.59
C ALA A 83 3.57 -7.69 -10.89
N LEU A 84 4.06 -7.08 -9.79
CA LEU A 84 3.38 -5.99 -9.11
C LEU A 84 3.27 -4.74 -9.97
N GLY A 85 4.31 -4.41 -10.73
CA GLY A 85 4.31 -3.30 -11.67
C GLY A 85 3.27 -3.47 -12.78
N ILE A 86 3.13 -4.67 -13.35
CA ILE A 86 2.08 -4.94 -14.35
C ILE A 86 0.68 -4.79 -13.73
N ALA A 87 0.46 -5.33 -12.53
CA ALA A 87 -0.81 -5.16 -11.82
C ALA A 87 -1.12 -3.67 -11.55
N LEU A 88 -0.13 -2.92 -11.05
CA LEU A 88 -0.21 -1.50 -10.77
C LEU A 88 -0.47 -0.66 -12.02
N GLY A 89 0.28 -0.91 -13.09
CA GLY A 89 0.18 -0.20 -14.36
C GLY A 89 -1.16 -0.44 -15.04
N THR A 90 -1.63 -1.69 -15.03
CA THR A 90 -2.97 -2.04 -15.52
C THR A 90 -4.04 -1.34 -14.70
N ALA A 91 -3.96 -1.40 -13.36
CA ALA A 91 -4.92 -0.77 -12.47
C ALA A 91 -5.02 0.74 -12.70
N TYR A 92 -3.88 1.45 -12.73
CA TYR A 92 -3.88 2.89 -12.98
C TYR A 92 -4.31 3.23 -14.42
N THR A 93 -3.95 2.44 -15.42
CA THR A 93 -4.40 2.67 -16.80
C THR A 93 -5.93 2.57 -16.88
N LEU A 94 -6.53 1.55 -16.26
CA LEU A 94 -7.98 1.42 -16.15
C LEU A 94 -8.61 2.63 -15.42
N GLN A 95 -7.99 3.13 -14.36
CA GLN A 95 -8.47 4.32 -13.65
C GLN A 95 -8.47 5.55 -14.55
N VAL A 96 -7.36 5.82 -15.23
CA VAL A 96 -7.22 7.02 -16.06
C VAL A 96 -8.14 6.96 -17.28
N PHE A 97 -8.32 5.80 -17.92
CA PHE A 97 -9.37 5.63 -18.93
C PHE A 97 -10.78 5.76 -18.35
N GLY A 98 -11.00 5.27 -17.12
CA GLY A 98 -12.25 5.42 -16.40
C GLY A 98 -12.62 6.87 -16.18
N LEU A 99 -11.66 7.70 -15.77
CA LEU A 99 -11.80 9.15 -15.57
C LEU A 99 -12.23 9.91 -16.83
N ARG A 100 -11.97 9.38 -18.04
CA ARG A 100 -12.50 9.98 -19.27
C ARG A 100 -14.00 9.78 -19.48
N HIS A 101 -14.61 8.87 -18.72
CA HIS A 101 -16.01 8.46 -18.88
C HIS A 101 -16.85 8.62 -17.61
N THR A 102 -16.25 9.03 -16.50
CA THR A 102 -16.94 9.33 -15.24
C THR A 102 -16.28 10.52 -14.55
N SER A 103 -16.92 11.08 -13.53
CA SER A 103 -16.36 12.20 -12.78
C SER A 103 -15.20 11.77 -11.86
N ALA A 104 -14.30 12.70 -11.54
CA ALA A 104 -13.25 12.52 -10.54
C ALA A 104 -13.81 11.99 -9.20
N THR A 105 -14.94 12.52 -8.74
CA THR A 105 -15.60 12.12 -7.48
C THR A 105 -16.07 10.66 -7.51
N ILE A 106 -16.73 10.24 -8.58
CA ILE A 106 -17.20 8.86 -8.73
C ILE A 106 -16.00 7.91 -8.90
N SER A 107 -14.98 8.30 -9.66
CA SER A 107 -13.79 7.47 -9.83
C SER A 107 -13.01 7.30 -8.52
N ALA A 108 -12.87 8.36 -7.71
CA ALA A 108 -12.26 8.29 -6.39
C ALA A 108 -13.02 7.32 -5.45
N PHE A 109 -14.36 7.39 -5.46
CA PHE A 109 -15.20 6.44 -4.72
C PHE A 109 -14.94 5.00 -5.12
N VAL A 110 -15.09 4.71 -6.41
CA VAL A 110 -15.03 3.37 -6.93
C VAL A 110 -13.62 2.80 -6.74
N THR A 111 -12.58 3.62 -6.91
CA THR A 111 -11.19 3.23 -6.60
C THR A 111 -11.06 2.79 -5.15
N GLY A 112 -11.61 3.55 -4.21
CA GLY A 112 -11.57 3.23 -2.78
C GLY A 112 -12.21 1.89 -2.40
N MET A 113 -12.94 1.23 -3.32
CA MET A 113 -13.39 -0.16 -3.15
C MET A 113 -12.26 -1.18 -3.00
N PHE A 114 -11.00 -0.81 -3.27
CA PHE A 114 -9.86 -1.62 -2.87
C PHE A 114 -9.91 -1.96 -1.37
N VAL A 115 -10.53 -1.12 -0.51
CA VAL A 115 -10.70 -1.39 0.93
C VAL A 115 -11.57 -2.61 1.21
N VAL A 116 -12.54 -2.88 0.33
CA VAL A 116 -13.44 -4.02 0.41
C VAL A 116 -12.79 -5.24 -0.24
N PHE A 117 -12.17 -5.05 -1.41
CA PHE A 117 -11.50 -6.13 -2.12
C PHE A 117 -10.27 -6.67 -1.39
N THR A 118 -9.50 -5.83 -0.69
CA THR A 118 -8.29 -6.25 0.01
C THR A 118 -8.55 -7.35 1.06
N PRO A 119 -9.44 -7.17 2.06
CA PRO A 119 -9.76 -8.23 3.02
C PRO A 119 -10.47 -9.43 2.38
N LEU A 120 -11.33 -9.22 1.38
CA LEU A 120 -11.98 -10.33 0.66
C LEU A 120 -10.96 -11.21 -0.04
N LEU A 121 -10.06 -10.63 -0.82
CA LEU A 121 -9.00 -11.36 -1.52
C LEU A 121 -7.98 -11.96 -0.53
N ALA A 122 -7.67 -11.27 0.57
CA ALA A 122 -6.83 -11.83 1.63
C ALA A 122 -7.45 -13.11 2.22
N ALA A 123 -8.76 -13.11 2.46
CA ALA A 123 -9.49 -14.25 3.01
C ALA A 123 -9.68 -15.39 2.00
N LEU A 124 -10.06 -15.06 0.76
CA LEU A 124 -10.44 -16.06 -0.25
C LEU A 124 -9.23 -16.60 -1.01
N VAL A 125 -8.33 -15.72 -1.48
CA VAL A 125 -7.20 -16.09 -2.33
C VAL A 125 -6.01 -16.52 -1.47
N LEU A 126 -5.66 -15.72 -0.46
CA LEU A 126 -4.51 -16.01 0.40
C LEU A 126 -4.86 -16.88 1.62
N ARG A 127 -6.14 -17.21 1.83
CA ARG A 127 -6.64 -17.99 2.98
C ARG A 127 -6.17 -17.44 4.33
N ARG A 128 -5.96 -16.12 4.43
CA ARG A 128 -5.52 -15.45 5.65
C ARG A 128 -6.73 -15.15 6.53
N ARG A 129 -6.57 -15.34 7.85
CA ARG A 129 -7.61 -14.96 8.81
C ARG A 129 -7.69 -13.44 8.93
N VAL A 130 -8.81 -12.87 8.50
CA VAL A 130 -9.14 -11.45 8.68
C VAL A 130 -9.87 -11.30 10.02
N THR A 131 -9.46 -10.33 10.83
CA THR A 131 -10.03 -10.12 12.16
C THR A 131 -11.44 -9.52 12.07
N PRO A 132 -12.32 -9.77 13.06
CA PRO A 132 -13.64 -9.13 13.09
C PRO A 132 -13.56 -7.59 13.08
N ALA A 133 -12.56 -7.01 13.76
CA ALA A 133 -12.32 -5.57 13.73
C ALA A 133 -11.97 -5.06 12.32
N ALA A 134 -11.21 -5.83 11.54
CA ALA A 134 -10.89 -5.48 10.16
C ALA A 134 -12.12 -5.56 9.24
N TRP A 135 -13.00 -6.55 9.44
CA TRP A 135 -14.29 -6.62 8.74
C TRP A 135 -15.22 -5.44 9.09
N ALA A 136 -15.35 -5.13 10.38
CA ALA A 136 -16.14 -3.99 10.84
C ALA A 136 -15.59 -2.66 10.30
N GLY A 137 -14.27 -2.47 10.34
CA GLY A 137 -13.61 -1.31 9.75
C GLY A 137 -13.83 -1.22 8.25
N THR A 138 -13.78 -2.35 7.53
CA THR A 138 -14.07 -2.40 6.09
C THR A 138 -15.51 -1.98 5.78
N GLY A 139 -16.49 -2.50 6.53
CA GLY A 139 -17.89 -2.12 6.37
C GLY A 139 -18.15 -0.65 6.66
N LEU A 140 -17.49 -0.12 7.69
CA LEU A 140 -17.60 1.29 8.06
C LEU A 140 -16.92 2.22 7.04
N ALA A 141 -15.74 1.85 6.53
CA ALA A 141 -15.04 2.57 5.48
C ALA A 141 -15.87 2.59 4.19
N PHE A 142 -16.45 1.44 3.80
CA PHE A 142 -17.35 1.34 2.66
C PHE A 142 -18.58 2.26 2.80
N ALA A 143 -19.23 2.23 3.97
CA ALA A 143 -20.39 3.08 4.23
C ALA A 143 -20.05 4.58 4.19
N GLY A 144 -18.93 4.98 4.80
CA GLY A 144 -18.45 6.36 4.77
C GLY A 144 -18.11 6.82 3.36
N LEU A 145 -17.37 5.99 2.63
CA LEU A 145 -17.01 6.21 1.25
C LEU A 145 -18.25 6.35 0.36
N ALA A 146 -19.28 5.52 0.57
CA ALA A 146 -20.53 5.60 -0.19
C ALA A 146 -21.28 6.90 0.12
N LEU A 147 -21.33 7.32 1.38
CA LEU A 147 -22.00 8.56 1.72
C LEU A 147 -21.29 9.81 1.16
N LEU A 148 -19.96 9.78 1.07
CA LEU A 148 -19.16 10.88 0.51
C LEU A 148 -19.44 11.17 -0.95
N THR A 149 -19.80 10.15 -1.73
CA THR A 149 -19.66 10.20 -3.20
C THR A 149 -20.89 9.70 -3.96
N LEU A 150 -21.78 8.93 -3.31
CA LEU A 150 -22.93 8.32 -3.96
C LEU A 150 -24.04 9.37 -4.11
N ASN A 151 -24.12 9.98 -5.29
CA ASN A 151 -25.24 10.82 -5.72
C ASN A 151 -25.92 10.17 -6.94
N GLY A 152 -26.59 9.05 -6.67
CA GLY A 152 -27.17 8.18 -7.69
C GLY A 152 -26.23 7.03 -8.08
N LEU A 153 -26.80 5.88 -8.41
CA LEU A 153 -26.08 4.72 -8.93
C LEU A 153 -26.27 4.66 -10.44
N ARG A 154 -25.29 5.15 -11.19
CA ARG A 154 -25.19 4.88 -12.63
C ARG A 154 -23.97 4.00 -12.84
N VAL A 155 -24.21 2.80 -13.34
CA VAL A 155 -23.13 1.90 -13.75
C VAL A 155 -22.88 2.15 -15.23
N GLY A 156 -21.84 2.92 -15.53
CA GLY A 156 -21.35 3.15 -16.88
C GLY A 156 -19.97 2.54 -17.08
N THR A 157 -19.42 2.79 -18.27
CA THR A 157 -18.09 2.30 -18.65
C THR A 157 -17.00 2.83 -17.73
N GLY A 158 -17.09 4.11 -17.31
CA GLY A 158 -16.10 4.74 -16.43
C GLY A 158 -16.05 4.09 -15.04
N GLU A 159 -17.22 3.77 -14.48
CA GLU A 159 -17.35 3.09 -13.20
C GLU A 159 -16.82 1.66 -13.27
N LEU A 160 -17.12 0.90 -14.34
CA LEU A 160 -16.62 -0.46 -14.50
C LEU A 160 -15.09 -0.52 -14.65
N LEU A 161 -14.51 0.39 -15.45
CA LEU A 161 -13.06 0.49 -15.59
C LEU A 161 -12.41 0.85 -14.24
N THR A 162 -12.97 1.81 -13.53
CA THR A 162 -12.47 2.20 -12.21
C THR A 162 -12.63 1.08 -11.17
N LEU A 163 -13.68 0.26 -11.25
CA LEU A 163 -13.84 -0.90 -10.38
C LEU A 163 -12.76 -1.95 -10.66
N GLY A 164 -12.40 -2.13 -11.93
CA GLY A 164 -11.24 -2.91 -12.34
C GLY A 164 -9.93 -2.37 -11.75
N CYS A 165 -9.76 -1.04 -11.71
CA CYS A 165 -8.64 -0.41 -10.99
C CYS A 165 -8.63 -0.80 -9.50
N ALA A 166 -9.75 -0.64 -8.81
CA ALA A 166 -9.86 -0.96 -7.38
C ALA A 166 -9.46 -2.42 -7.07
N LEU A 167 -9.86 -3.35 -7.94
CA LEU A 167 -9.46 -4.75 -7.85
C LEU A 167 -7.95 -4.93 -8.07
N GLY A 168 -7.39 -4.29 -9.10
CA GLY A 168 -5.97 -4.32 -9.41
C GLY A 168 -5.10 -3.72 -8.30
N ILE A 169 -5.53 -2.61 -7.69
CA ILE A 169 -4.87 -2.00 -6.53
C ILE A 169 -4.94 -2.94 -5.32
N ALA A 170 -6.08 -3.59 -5.05
CA ALA A 170 -6.16 -4.57 -3.96
C ALA A 170 -5.21 -5.76 -4.16
N LEU A 171 -5.07 -6.26 -5.40
CA LEU A 171 -4.11 -7.30 -5.75
C LEU A 171 -2.66 -6.81 -5.57
N GLN A 172 -2.35 -5.58 -6.00
CA GLN A 172 -1.04 -4.98 -5.81
C GLN A 172 -0.71 -4.78 -4.32
N ILE A 173 -1.66 -4.36 -3.50
CA ILE A 173 -1.48 -4.25 -2.04
C ILE A 173 -1.16 -5.64 -1.47
N LEU A 174 -1.96 -6.66 -1.78
CA LEU A 174 -1.71 -8.01 -1.26
C LEU A 174 -0.38 -8.61 -1.71
N GLY A 175 -0.02 -8.42 -2.98
CA GLY A 175 1.25 -8.90 -3.51
C GLY A 175 2.44 -8.09 -2.97
N THR A 176 2.28 -6.79 -2.70
CA THR A 176 3.35 -5.99 -2.10
C THR A 176 3.65 -6.46 -0.69
N ASP A 177 2.64 -6.84 0.09
CA ASP A 177 2.86 -7.45 1.42
C ASP A 177 3.65 -8.77 1.36
N THR A 178 3.41 -9.60 0.34
CA THR A 178 4.15 -10.86 0.19
C THR A 178 5.58 -10.64 -0.29
N TRP A 179 5.80 -9.74 -1.24
CA TRP A 179 7.11 -9.52 -1.87
C TRP A 179 8.01 -8.54 -1.11
N ALA A 180 7.45 -7.57 -0.37
CA ALA A 180 8.22 -6.62 0.43
C ALA A 180 8.83 -7.27 1.69
N ALA A 181 8.28 -8.41 2.15
CA ALA A 181 8.83 -9.14 3.28
C ALA A 181 10.26 -9.61 3.00
N GLY A 182 11.22 -9.10 3.78
CA GLY A 182 12.64 -9.47 3.66
C GLY A 182 13.39 -8.84 2.48
N ARG A 183 12.76 -7.90 1.75
CA ARG A 183 13.40 -7.16 0.65
C ARG A 183 13.43 -5.66 0.92
N ASP A 184 14.28 -4.94 0.20
CA ASP A 184 14.35 -3.48 0.30
C ASP A 184 13.08 -2.85 -0.32
N PRO A 185 12.24 -2.15 0.46
CA PRO A 185 11.02 -1.51 -0.06
C PRO A 185 11.28 -0.48 -1.14
N TYR A 186 12.43 0.20 -1.09
CA TYR A 186 12.81 1.22 -2.06
C TYR A 186 13.06 0.59 -3.43
N ALA A 187 13.78 -0.53 -3.44
CA ALA A 187 14.10 -1.26 -4.65
C ALA A 187 12.86 -1.93 -5.26
N LEU A 188 11.96 -2.46 -4.42
CA LEU A 188 10.70 -3.04 -4.88
C LEU A 188 9.75 -1.98 -5.47
N ALA A 189 9.68 -0.79 -4.87
CA ALA A 189 8.93 0.33 -5.43
C ALA A 189 9.52 0.77 -6.78
N PHE A 190 10.85 0.89 -6.89
CA PHE A 190 11.53 1.18 -8.16
C PHE A 190 11.19 0.14 -9.24
N ALA A 191 11.28 -1.16 -8.91
CA ALA A 191 10.97 -2.23 -9.87
C ALA A 191 9.52 -2.15 -10.37
N GLN A 192 8.56 -1.86 -9.49
CA GLN A 192 7.16 -1.62 -9.89
C GLN A 192 7.05 -0.45 -10.86
N MET A 193 7.64 0.70 -10.53
CA MET A 193 7.57 1.91 -11.36
C MET A 193 8.26 1.75 -12.71
N ALA A 194 9.46 1.19 -12.73
CA ALA A 194 10.21 0.93 -13.96
C ALA A 194 9.42 -0.01 -14.88
N THR A 195 8.76 -1.01 -14.31
CA THR A 195 7.90 -1.93 -15.10
C THR A 195 6.70 -1.21 -15.70
N VAL A 196 6.02 -0.34 -14.93
CA VAL A 196 4.92 0.47 -15.49
C VAL A 196 5.42 1.41 -16.58
N ALA A 197 6.55 2.09 -16.36
CA ALA A 197 7.14 2.99 -17.34
C ALA A 197 7.42 2.28 -18.67
N VAL A 198 8.06 1.11 -18.63
CA VAL A 198 8.33 0.29 -19.82
C VAL A 198 7.03 -0.21 -20.45
N ALA A 199 6.14 -0.82 -19.66
CA ALA A 199 4.90 -1.39 -20.19
C ALA A 199 3.99 -0.32 -20.83
N ALA A 200 3.84 0.84 -20.20
CA ALA A 200 3.06 1.95 -20.74
C ALA A 200 3.71 2.54 -22.00
N SER A 201 5.04 2.69 -22.02
CA SER A 201 5.77 3.17 -23.20
C SER A 201 5.57 2.22 -24.38
N LEU A 202 5.68 0.91 -24.16
CA LEU A 202 5.45 -0.11 -25.19
C LEU A 202 4.00 -0.08 -25.70
N ALA A 203 3.03 0.07 -24.80
CA ALA A 203 1.61 0.16 -25.15
C ALA A 203 1.28 1.45 -25.93
N ALA A 204 2.03 2.53 -25.72
CA ALA A 204 1.87 3.82 -26.40
C ALA A 204 2.53 3.86 -27.80
N LEU A 205 3.48 2.97 -28.11
CA LEU A 205 4.19 2.96 -29.41
C LEU A 205 3.27 3.04 -30.65
N PRO A 206 2.15 2.28 -30.74
CA PRO A 206 1.26 2.34 -31.90
C PRO A 206 0.59 3.70 -32.10
N GLY A 207 0.44 4.49 -31.02
CA GLY A 207 -0.14 5.83 -31.05
C GLY A 207 0.87 6.95 -31.34
N GLY A 208 2.16 6.63 -31.50
CA GLY A 208 3.23 7.62 -31.67
C GLY A 208 3.68 8.21 -30.33
N LEU A 209 4.27 7.37 -29.47
CA LEU A 209 4.74 7.71 -28.13
C LEU A 209 5.41 9.10 -28.05
N SER A 210 4.78 10.02 -27.31
CA SER A 210 5.34 11.32 -26.93
C SER A 210 5.44 11.43 -25.42
N LEU A 211 6.65 11.22 -24.89
CA LEU A 211 6.91 11.38 -23.45
C LEU A 211 6.98 12.84 -23.00
N LEU A 212 7.10 13.79 -23.94
CA LEU A 212 7.19 15.22 -23.66
C LEU A 212 5.79 15.80 -23.46
N PRO A 213 5.44 16.29 -22.26
CA PRO A 213 4.16 16.93 -22.02
C PRO A 213 4.02 18.21 -22.88
N PRO A 214 2.87 18.42 -23.53
CA PRO A 214 2.69 19.48 -24.53
C PRO A 214 2.54 20.88 -23.92
N ASP A 215 2.09 20.99 -22.67
CA ASP A 215 1.80 22.27 -22.01
C ASP A 215 2.15 22.26 -20.51
N ARG A 216 1.96 23.41 -19.85
CA ARG A 216 2.30 23.60 -18.43
C ARG A 216 1.45 22.74 -17.49
N ALA A 217 0.18 22.51 -17.81
CA ALA A 217 -0.72 21.71 -16.98
C ALA A 217 -0.32 20.23 -17.04
N ALA A 218 0.00 19.72 -18.24
CA ALA A 218 0.51 18.36 -18.43
C ALA A 218 1.86 18.16 -17.74
N TRP A 219 2.78 19.14 -17.81
CA TRP A 219 4.04 19.10 -17.05
C TRP A 219 3.81 19.05 -15.55
N PHE A 220 2.93 19.91 -15.04
CA PHE A 220 2.55 19.89 -13.62
C PHE A 220 1.97 18.52 -13.23
N GLY A 221 1.06 17.97 -14.04
CA GLY A 221 0.47 16.66 -13.80
C GLY A 221 1.49 15.53 -13.78
N VAL A 222 2.40 15.48 -14.75
CA VAL A 222 3.46 14.48 -14.82
C VAL A 222 4.42 14.57 -13.63
N VAL A 223 4.87 15.78 -13.25
CA VAL A 223 5.81 15.95 -12.13
C VAL A 223 5.12 15.72 -10.79
N TRP A 224 3.95 16.32 -10.56
CA TRP A 224 3.19 16.18 -9.32
C TRP A 224 2.85 14.71 -9.07
N THR A 225 2.30 14.03 -10.08
CA THR A 225 1.89 12.63 -9.94
C THR A 225 3.08 11.67 -9.99
N GLY A 226 4.11 11.95 -10.78
CA GLY A 226 5.32 11.13 -10.89
C GLY A 226 6.20 11.15 -9.65
N VAL A 227 6.39 12.33 -9.04
CA VAL A 227 7.29 12.47 -7.89
C VAL A 227 6.56 12.22 -6.58
N PHE A 228 5.47 12.95 -6.32
CA PHE A 228 4.82 12.92 -5.02
C PHE A 228 3.79 11.80 -4.93
N ALA A 229 2.89 11.70 -5.92
CA ALA A 229 1.81 10.72 -5.87
C ALA A 229 2.23 9.29 -6.22
N THR A 230 3.39 9.07 -6.85
CA THR A 230 3.86 7.72 -7.21
C THR A 230 5.21 7.40 -6.60
N ALA A 231 6.31 8.11 -6.89
CA ALA A 231 7.62 7.74 -6.34
C ALA A 231 7.67 7.77 -4.81
N ALA A 232 7.34 8.91 -4.19
CA ALA A 232 7.31 9.02 -2.74
C ALA A 232 6.23 8.11 -2.14
N ALA A 233 5.02 8.13 -2.70
CA ALA A 233 3.89 7.34 -2.22
C ALA A 233 4.14 5.82 -2.24
N LEU A 234 4.66 5.27 -3.34
CA LEU A 234 4.92 3.83 -3.45
C LEU A 234 6.06 3.38 -2.54
N VAL A 235 7.10 4.19 -2.35
CA VAL A 235 8.16 3.90 -1.38
C VAL A 235 7.58 3.87 0.03
N VAL A 236 6.79 4.88 0.40
CA VAL A 236 6.12 4.94 1.71
C VAL A 236 5.16 3.78 1.90
N GLN A 237 4.33 3.46 0.90
CA GLN A 237 3.36 2.37 0.94
C GLN A 237 4.06 1.03 1.09
N THR A 238 5.05 0.73 0.24
CA THR A 238 5.81 -0.52 0.29
C THR A 238 6.53 -0.66 1.63
N TRP A 239 7.12 0.42 2.13
CA TRP A 239 7.78 0.44 3.43
C TRP A 239 6.79 0.24 4.59
N ALA A 240 5.61 0.87 4.54
CA ALA A 240 4.56 0.72 5.53
C ALA A 240 4.00 -0.71 5.54
N GLN A 241 3.90 -1.37 4.38
CA GLN A 241 3.43 -2.76 4.26
C GLN A 241 4.41 -3.79 4.84
N THR A 242 5.68 -3.45 5.04
CA THR A 242 6.58 -4.32 5.84
C THR A 242 6.28 -4.26 7.35
N ARG A 243 5.45 -3.32 7.80
CA ARG A 243 5.14 -3.04 9.21
C ARG A 243 3.66 -3.20 9.56
N LEU A 244 2.78 -2.96 8.61
CA LEU A 244 1.33 -2.97 8.75
C LEU A 244 0.74 -4.10 7.91
N SER A 245 -0.39 -4.66 8.35
CA SER A 245 -1.10 -5.65 7.55
C SER A 245 -1.72 -5.01 6.29
N PRO A 246 -1.97 -5.77 5.21
CA PRO A 246 -2.57 -5.25 3.98
C PRO A 246 -3.91 -4.56 4.22
N VAL A 247 -4.74 -5.15 5.09
CA VAL A 247 -6.06 -4.61 5.42
C VAL A 247 -5.93 -3.29 6.20
N ARG A 248 -4.95 -3.18 7.11
CA ARG A 248 -4.70 -1.92 7.83
C ARG A 248 -4.21 -0.83 6.88
N VAL A 249 -3.32 -1.16 5.94
CA VAL A 249 -2.89 -0.22 4.89
C VAL A 249 -4.07 0.22 4.04
N ALA A 250 -4.90 -0.71 3.55
CA ALA A 250 -6.06 -0.38 2.74
C ALA A 250 -7.05 0.54 3.49
N VAL A 251 -7.35 0.27 4.76
CA VAL A 251 -8.25 1.13 5.54
C VAL A 251 -7.65 2.52 5.73
N VAL A 252 -6.35 2.66 6.00
CA VAL A 252 -5.72 4.00 6.07
C VAL A 252 -5.79 4.72 4.73
N LEU A 253 -5.60 4.01 3.62
CA LEU A 253 -5.63 4.60 2.29
C LEU A 253 -7.02 5.14 1.90
N THR A 254 -8.11 4.68 2.53
CA THR A 254 -9.45 5.23 2.30
C THR A 254 -9.68 6.64 2.83
N LEU A 255 -8.72 7.23 3.55
CA LEU A 255 -8.78 8.64 3.95
C LEU A 255 -8.68 9.63 2.78
N GLU A 256 -8.27 9.15 1.60
CA GLU A 256 -8.09 9.97 0.40
C GLU A 256 -9.31 10.84 0.03
N PRO A 257 -10.55 10.32 -0.05
CA PRO A 257 -11.72 11.15 -0.38
C PRO A 257 -12.07 12.16 0.72
N ALA A 258 -11.72 11.88 1.99
CA ALA A 258 -11.90 12.85 3.07
C ALA A 258 -10.94 14.04 2.91
N PHE A 259 -9.71 13.80 2.44
CA PHE A 259 -8.78 14.87 2.09
C PHE A 259 -9.19 15.63 0.84
N ALA A 260 -9.72 14.95 -0.18
CA ALA A 260 -10.27 15.61 -1.37
C ALA A 260 -11.40 16.60 -0.98
N ALA A 261 -12.32 16.17 -0.11
CA ALA A 261 -13.37 17.04 0.43
C ALA A 261 -12.79 18.23 1.21
N LEU A 262 -11.77 18.00 2.04
CA LEU A 262 -11.09 19.06 2.80
C LEU A 262 -10.42 20.10 1.87
N VAL A 263 -9.76 19.64 0.81
CA VAL A 263 -9.16 20.52 -0.21
C VAL A 263 -10.23 21.34 -0.92
N GLY A 264 -11.36 20.73 -1.29
CA GLY A 264 -12.51 21.44 -1.85
C GLY A 264 -13.03 22.56 -0.93
N MET A 265 -13.09 22.30 0.38
CA MET A 265 -13.47 23.33 1.36
C MET A 265 -12.53 24.54 1.33
N PHE A 266 -11.22 24.32 1.28
CA PHE A 266 -10.24 25.41 1.18
C PHE A 266 -10.31 26.15 -0.16
N ALA A 267 -10.83 25.51 -1.21
CA ALA A 267 -11.12 26.14 -2.49
C ALA A 267 -12.43 26.95 -2.49
N GLY A 268 -13.20 26.94 -1.39
CA GLY A 268 -14.45 27.68 -1.25
C GLY A 268 -15.71 26.82 -1.37
N ASP A 269 -15.58 25.50 -1.55
CA ASP A 269 -16.74 24.61 -1.63
C ASP A 269 -17.40 24.43 -0.25
N VAL A 270 -18.73 24.52 -0.21
CA VAL A 270 -19.49 24.23 1.01
C VAL A 270 -19.67 22.72 1.13
N LEU A 271 -19.11 22.12 2.18
CA LEU A 271 -19.33 20.71 2.45
C LEU A 271 -20.79 20.43 2.80
N SER A 272 -21.39 19.52 2.05
CA SER A 272 -22.71 18.98 2.38
C SER A 272 -22.66 18.16 3.67
N ALA A 273 -23.81 18.03 4.36
CA ALA A 273 -23.93 17.14 5.52
C ALA A 273 -23.52 15.69 5.21
N ARG A 274 -23.76 15.23 3.97
CA ARG A 274 -23.32 13.92 3.49
C ARG A 274 -21.79 13.79 3.49
N GLN A 275 -21.09 14.81 2.99
CA GLN A 275 -19.62 14.84 2.97
C GLN A 275 -19.04 14.85 4.39
N VAL A 276 -19.63 15.61 5.31
CA VAL A 276 -19.17 15.63 6.71
C VAL A 276 -19.34 14.26 7.37
N ILE A 277 -20.54 13.67 7.29
CA ILE A 277 -20.82 12.37 7.92
C ILE A 277 -19.96 11.28 7.27
N GLY A 278 -19.82 11.28 5.95
CA GLY A 278 -19.00 10.30 5.24
C GLY A 278 -17.53 10.35 5.65
N SER A 279 -16.95 11.54 5.77
CA SER A 279 -15.56 11.72 6.25
C SER A 279 -15.40 11.22 7.70
N LEU A 280 -16.37 11.49 8.58
CA LEU A 280 -16.36 11.00 9.96
C LEU A 280 -16.42 9.47 10.03
N LEU A 281 -17.22 8.82 9.19
CA LEU A 281 -17.31 7.36 9.12
C LEU A 281 -15.98 6.74 8.66
N VAL A 282 -15.33 7.30 7.64
CA VAL A 282 -14.00 6.86 7.18
C VAL A 282 -12.95 7.03 8.28
N LEU A 283 -12.95 8.17 8.98
CA LEU A 283 -12.07 8.40 10.13
C LEU A 283 -12.30 7.37 11.25
N LEU A 284 -13.56 7.07 11.57
CA LEU A 284 -13.93 6.10 12.59
C LEU A 284 -13.53 4.68 12.18
N ALA A 285 -13.64 4.32 10.90
CA ALA A 285 -13.16 3.04 10.37
C ALA A 285 -11.66 2.87 10.59
N MET A 286 -10.88 3.90 10.28
CA MET A 286 -9.44 3.92 10.54
C MET A 286 -9.14 3.78 12.03
N LEU A 287 -9.81 4.56 12.89
CA LEU A 287 -9.60 4.53 14.34
C LEU A 287 -9.93 3.15 14.93
N LEU A 288 -11.02 2.52 14.48
CA LEU A 288 -11.44 1.19 14.91
C LEU A 288 -10.37 0.13 14.61
N VAL A 289 -9.84 0.14 13.39
CA VAL A 289 -8.79 -0.81 12.96
C VAL A 289 -7.48 -0.55 13.70
N GLU A 290 -7.14 0.72 13.92
CA GLU A 290 -5.93 1.14 14.63
C GLU A 290 -5.94 0.69 16.10
N LEU A 291 -6.98 1.06 16.85
CA LEU A 291 -7.08 0.79 18.29
C LEU A 291 -7.11 -0.72 18.60
N ARG A 292 -7.75 -1.52 17.75
CA ARG A 292 -7.81 -2.98 17.91
C ARG A 292 -6.56 -3.69 17.41
N SER A 293 -5.81 -3.11 16.48
CA SER A 293 -4.51 -3.66 16.05
C SER A 293 -3.44 -3.56 17.14
N THR A 294 -3.48 -2.52 17.98
CA THR A 294 -2.56 -2.36 19.11
C THR A 294 -2.81 -3.40 20.21
N SER A 295 -4.05 -3.87 20.32
CA SER A 295 -4.49 -4.83 21.35
C SER A 295 -4.20 -6.30 21.01
N ALA A 296 -3.94 -6.65 19.74
CA ALA A 296 -3.92 -8.04 19.26
C ALA A 296 -2.50 -8.62 18.99
N THR A 297 -1.42 -7.95 19.39
CA THR A 297 -0.06 -8.38 19.00
C THR A 297 0.53 -9.40 20.00
N GLY A 298 0.19 -10.69 19.82
CA GLY A 298 1.03 -11.79 20.26
C GLY A 298 2.24 -11.99 19.32
N PRO A 299 3.35 -12.61 19.76
CA PRO A 299 4.55 -12.75 18.93
C PRO A 299 4.27 -13.53 17.64
N ARG A 300 4.58 -12.93 16.48
CA ARG A 300 4.71 -13.69 15.23
C ARG A 300 5.93 -14.59 15.34
N THR A 301 5.75 -15.82 15.79
CA THR A 301 6.77 -16.87 15.69
C THR A 301 7.03 -17.14 14.22
N GLY A 302 8.29 -16.98 13.80
CA GLY A 302 8.74 -17.31 12.44
C GLY A 302 8.53 -18.79 12.11
N PRO A 303 8.76 -19.20 10.84
CA PRO A 303 8.63 -20.60 10.45
C PRO A 303 9.58 -21.44 11.29
N ARG A 304 9.03 -22.40 12.05
CA ARG A 304 9.84 -23.46 12.65
C ARG A 304 10.48 -24.23 11.51
N THR A 305 11.77 -24.01 11.30
CA THR A 305 12.61 -24.93 10.53
C THR A 305 12.59 -26.27 11.24
N GLY A 306 11.79 -27.20 10.72
CA GLY A 306 11.84 -28.59 11.11
C GLY A 306 13.09 -29.22 10.48
N THR A 307 14.17 -29.29 11.25
CA THR A 307 15.23 -30.27 11.03
C THR A 307 15.15 -31.27 12.17
N GLY A 308 15.01 -32.54 11.81
CA GLY A 308 14.55 -33.59 12.69
C GLY A 308 15.61 -34.27 13.55
N THR A 309 15.12 -35.37 14.13
CA THR A 309 15.82 -36.55 14.65
C THR A 309 16.67 -36.40 15.91
N GLY A 310 16.31 -37.18 16.93
CA GLY A 310 17.11 -37.37 18.12
C GLY A 310 16.31 -37.91 19.30
N THR A 311 15.70 -39.08 19.15
CA THR A 311 15.42 -39.95 20.30
C THR A 311 16.75 -40.24 21.01
N ASP A 312 16.91 -39.75 22.24
CA ASP A 312 17.80 -40.44 23.17
C ASP A 312 17.26 -40.37 24.60
N ARG A 313 16.87 -41.54 25.11
CA ARG A 313 16.58 -41.81 26.51
C ARG A 313 17.92 -42.05 27.19
N ARG A 314 18.32 -41.23 28.17
CA ARG A 314 19.23 -41.63 29.25
C ARG A 314 18.83 -40.87 30.52
N THR A 315 18.10 -41.48 31.46
CA THR A 315 18.65 -42.19 32.65
C THR A 315 19.80 -41.43 33.33
N GLU A 316 19.48 -40.62 34.34
CA GLU A 316 20.28 -40.56 35.58
C GLU A 316 20.13 -41.93 36.29
N PRO A 317 21.13 -42.43 37.06
CA PRO A 317 21.70 -41.68 38.20
C PRO A 317 23.17 -41.97 38.59
N ALA A 318 23.60 -41.27 39.64
CA ALA A 318 24.54 -41.67 40.71
C ALA A 318 26.01 -41.20 40.66
N ALA A 319 26.27 -40.23 41.54
CA ALA A 319 27.41 -40.08 42.47
C ALA A 319 28.76 -40.76 42.14
N VAL A 320 29.81 -39.94 42.04
CA VAL A 320 31.21 -40.36 42.10
C VAL A 320 31.83 -39.86 43.43
N PRO A 321 32.45 -40.74 44.26
CA PRO A 321 33.15 -40.32 45.47
C PRO A 321 34.53 -39.72 45.17
N ARG A 322 34.94 -38.74 46.00
CA ARG A 322 36.27 -38.13 46.00
C ARG A 322 37.35 -39.14 46.40
N LEU A 323 38.47 -39.15 45.69
CA LEU A 323 39.75 -39.69 46.16
C LEU A 323 40.86 -38.67 45.94
N ALA A 324 41.71 -38.53 46.96
CA ALA A 324 42.75 -37.53 47.17
C ALA A 324 44.05 -37.86 46.39
N PRO A 325 45.03 -36.92 46.29
CA PRO A 325 46.14 -37.03 45.35
C PRO A 325 47.31 -37.83 45.92
N SER A 326 47.97 -38.62 45.07
CA SER A 326 49.27 -39.23 45.38
C SER A 326 50.24 -39.00 44.22
N SER A 327 51.15 -38.04 44.42
CA SER A 327 52.38 -37.89 43.65
C SER A 327 53.56 -38.08 44.61
N THR A 328 54.44 -39.02 44.30
CA THR A 328 55.77 -39.20 44.89
C THR A 328 56.67 -39.85 43.84
N PRO A 329 57.99 -39.67 43.90
CA PRO A 329 58.77 -38.50 44.32
C PRO A 329 59.23 -37.66 43.12
#